data_AF-A0A0G0H6P4-F1
#
_entry.id   AF-A0A0G0H6P4-F1
#
_cell.length_a   1.000
_cell.length_b   1.000
_cell.length_c   1.000
_cell.angle_alpha   90.00
_cell.angle_beta   90.00
_cell.angle_gamma   90.00
#
_symmetry.space_group_name_H-M   'P 1'
#
loop_
_entity.id
_entity.type
_entity.pdbx_description
1 polymer ?
#
loop_
_entity_poly.entity_id
_entity_poly.type
_entity_poly.pdbx_seq_one_letter_code
_entity_poly.pdbx_strand_id
1 'polypeptide(L)' 'MNYQRVTVSLPKYVYEDLISLLGKGKISSFVAEAAEDKLLEKKLEAKDPIEAFLALRKKTKKISDEEIMAAIRKGRT' A
#
# COMPACT_ATOMS: atom_id res chain seq x y z
N MET A 1 15.56 20.23 9.45
CA MET A 1 14.79 19.40 8.50
C MET A 1 14.22 20.34 7.46
N ASN A 2 14.58 20.16 6.19
CA ASN A 2 14.29 21.13 5.13
C ASN A 2 12.96 20.73 4.46
N TYR A 3 11.87 21.45 4.73
CA TYR A 3 10.54 21.12 4.22
C TYR A 3 10.14 22.10 3.11
N GLN A 4 9.57 21.57 2.03
CA GLN A 4 8.93 22.39 0.99
C GLN A 4 7.41 22.39 1.21
N ARG A 5 6.82 23.59 1.32
CA ARG A 5 5.36 23.72 1.42
C ARG A 5 4.73 23.52 0.03
N VAL A 6 3.75 22.64 -0.03
CA VAL A 6 2.93 22.39 -1.23
C VAL A 6 1.48 22.70 -0.89
N THR A 7 0.78 23.42 -1.77
CA THR A 7 -0.66 23.65 -1.68
C THR A 7 -1.34 22.73 -2.68
N VAL A 8 -2.32 21.95 -2.22
CA VAL A 8 -3.06 20.99 -3.04
C VAL A 8 -4.56 21.24 -2.97
N SER A 9 -5.25 20.98 -4.08
CA SER A 9 -6.70 20.98 -4.12
C SER A 9 -7.20 19.54 -3.93
N LEU A 10 -8.11 19.34 -2.96
CA LEU A 10 -8.77 18.06 -2.73
C LEU A 10 -10.23 18.14 -3.18
N PRO A 11 -10.83 17.04 -3.66
CA PRO A 11 -12.27 16.96 -3.83
C PRO A 11 -12.97 17.24 -2.49
N LYS A 12 -14.10 17.96 -2.55
CA LYS A 12 -14.81 18.41 -1.34
C LYS A 12 -15.16 17.27 -0.39
N TYR A 13 -15.70 16.17 -0.93
CA TYR A 13 -16.08 15.00 -0.13
C TYR A 13 -14.89 14.39 0.62
N VAL A 14 -13.72 14.31 -0.03
CA VAL A 14 -12.49 13.80 0.61
C VAL A 14 -12.08 14.68 1.77
N TYR A 15 -12.14 16.01 1.61
CA TYR A 15 -11.79 16.94 2.68
C TYR A 15 -12.76 16.85 3.87
N GLU A 16 -14.06 16.68 3.59
CA GLU A 16 -15.09 16.50 4.62
C GLU A 16 -14.88 15.19 5.40
N ASP A 17 -14.56 14.09 4.71
CA ASP A 17 -14.22 12.81 5.35
C ASP A 17 -12.97 12.93 6.23
N LEU A 18 -11.93 13.62 5.74
CA LEU A 18 -10.70 13.86 6.51
C LEU A 18 -10.98 14.70 7.77
N ILE A 19 -11.82 15.73 7.68
CA ILE A 19 -12.24 16.49 8.86
C ILE A 19 -12.98 15.59 9.84
N SER A 20 -13.90 14.76 9.35
CA SER A 20 -14.72 13.90 10.20
C SER A 20 -13.90 12.84 10.94
N LEU A 21 -12.87 12.29 10.29
CA LEU A 21 -12.04 11.22 10.84
C LEU A 21 -10.90 11.71 11.74
N LEU A 22 -10.25 12.82 11.36
CA LEU A 22 -8.98 13.24 11.97
C LEU A 22 -9.10 14.56 12.76
N GLY A 23 -10.16 15.33 12.50
CA GLY A 23 -10.31 16.71 12.97
C GLY A 23 -9.46 17.71 12.16
N LYS A 24 -9.83 18.99 12.20
CA LYS A 24 -9.25 20.05 11.35
C LYS A 24 -7.73 20.23 11.47
N GLY A 25 -7.14 19.91 12.62
CA GLY A 25 -5.72 20.17 12.90
C GLY A 25 -4.73 19.14 12.36
N LYS A 26 -5.19 17.95 11.96
CA LYS A 26 -4.33 16.80 11.59
C LYS A 26 -4.30 16.50 10.10
N ILE A 27 -5.00 17.29 9.29
CA ILE A 27 -5.16 17.02 7.85
C ILE A 27 -3.83 17.20 7.12
N SER A 28 -3.08 18.26 7.43
CA SER A 28 -1.80 18.54 6.77
C SER A 28 -0.74 17.47 7.06
N SER A 29 -0.66 16.97 8.30
CA SER A 29 0.25 15.87 8.65
C SER A 29 -0.16 14.57 7.96
N PHE A 30 -1.45 14.25 7.96
CA PHE A 30 -1.94 13.05 7.28
C PHE A 30 -1.66 13.06 5.77
N VAL A 31 -1.89 14.19 5.10
CA VAL A 31 -1.59 14.31 3.66
C VAL A 31 -0.09 14.21 3.39
N ALA A 32 0.75 14.75 4.28
CA ALA A 32 2.21 14.62 4.15
C ALA A 32 2.67 13.16 4.32
N GLU A 33 2.17 12.45 5.34
CA GLU A 33 2.44 11.03 5.57
C GLU A 33 1.95 10.17 4.39
N ALA A 34 0.72 10.38 3.93
CA ALA A 34 0.17 9.65 2.79
C ALA A 34 0.98 9.86 1.51
N ALA A 35 1.53 11.06 1.30
CA ALA A 35 2.41 11.35 0.17
C ALA A 35 3.76 10.63 0.29
N GLU A 36 4.33 10.55 1.49
CA GLU A 36 5.57 9.81 1.76
C GLU A 36 5.38 8.31 1.57
N ASP A 37 4.31 7.73 2.14
CA ASP A 37 3.96 6.33 1.99
C ASP A 37 3.76 5.96 0.52
N LYS A 38 3.00 6.78 -0.22
CA LYS A 38 2.78 6.54 -1.66
C LYS A 38 4.07 6.64 -2.46
N LEU A 39 4.97 7.54 -2.09
CA LEU A 39 6.27 7.67 -2.74
C LEU A 39 7.18 6.47 -2.42
N LEU A 40 7.16 5.98 -1.19
CA LEU A 40 7.87 4.77 -0.79
C LEU A 40 7.33 3.56 -1.55
N GLU A 41 6.01 3.40 -1.63
CA GLU A 41 5.37 2.39 -2.46
C GLU A 41 5.84 2.47 -3.92
N LYS A 42 5.81 3.66 -4.54
CA LYS A 42 6.30 3.83 -5.92
C LYS A 42 7.81 3.56 -6.09
N LYS A 43 8.61 3.79 -5.06
CA LYS A 43 10.04 3.48 -5.07
C LYS A 43 10.29 1.98 -4.88
N LEU A 44 9.41 1.31 -4.16
CA LEU A 44 9.46 -0.13 -3.85
C LEU A 44 8.69 -0.99 -4.87
N GLU A 45 7.83 -0.38 -5.69
CA GLU A 45 7.31 -0.98 -6.92
C GLU A 45 8.52 -1.42 -7.74
N ALA A 46 8.70 -2.74 -7.84
CA ALA A 46 9.83 -3.29 -8.53
C ALA A 46 9.79 -2.78 -9.97
N LYS A 47 10.84 -2.07 -10.38
CA LYS A 47 11.02 -1.63 -11.77
C LYS A 47 11.01 -2.80 -12.75
N ASP A 48 11.20 -4.02 -12.24
CA ASP A 48 11.13 -5.28 -12.94
C ASP A 48 10.08 -6.22 -12.27
N PRO A 49 9.03 -6.64 -12.99
CA PRO A 49 8.06 -7.64 -12.53
C PRO A 49 8.71 -8.94 -12.00
N ILE A 50 9.90 -9.31 -12.51
CA ILE A 50 10.65 -10.47 -12.05
C ILE A 50 11.15 -10.27 -10.61
N GLU A 51 11.65 -9.08 -10.28
CA GLU A 51 12.09 -8.76 -8.93
C GLU A 51 10.90 -8.67 -7.95
N ALA A 52 9.75 -8.14 -8.39
CA ALA A 52 8.52 -8.18 -7.61
C ALA A 52 8.10 -9.62 -7.28
N PHE A 53 8.12 -10.50 -8.28
CA PHE A 53 7.81 -11.92 -8.11
C PHE A 53 8.77 -12.60 -7.13
N LEU A 54 10.08 -12.34 -7.24
CA LEU A 54 11.08 -12.88 -6.33
C LEU A 54 10.92 -12.34 -4.90
N ALA A 55 10.61 -11.05 -4.73
CA ALA A 55 10.36 -10.44 -3.43
C ALA A 55 9.09 -11.02 -2.78
N LEU A 56 8.03 -11.22 -3.55
CA LEU A 56 6.78 -11.81 -3.08
C LEU A 56 7.00 -13.28 -2.67
N ARG A 57 7.69 -14.07 -3.50
CA ARG A 57 8.04 -15.47 -3.21
C ARG A 57 8.82 -15.63 -1.91
N LYS A 58 9.73 -14.69 -1.60
CA LYS A 58 10.50 -14.69 -0.35
C LYS A 58 9.64 -14.42 0.88
N LYS A 59 8.58 -13.62 0.75
CA LYS A 59 7.67 -13.26 1.86
C LYS A 59 6.58 -14.31 2.08
N THR A 60 6.14 -15.00 1.03
CA THR A 60 5.13 -16.05 1.13
C THR A 60 5.70 -17.33 1.73
N LYS A 61 4.92 -18.01 2.57
CA LYS A 61 5.28 -19.32 3.12
C LYS A 61 5.52 -20.30 1.96
N LYS A 62 6.62 -21.04 1.99
CA LYS A 62 6.83 -22.17 1.07
C LYS A 62 5.78 -23.23 1.38
N ILE A 63 4.97 -23.56 0.39
CA ILE A 63 3.95 -24.61 0.46
C ILE A 63 4.55 -25.85 -0.21
N SER A 64 4.37 -27.03 0.40
CA SER A 64 4.84 -28.28 -0.21
C SER A 64 3.91 -28.74 -1.33
N ASP A 65 4.44 -29.55 -2.25
CA ASP A 65 3.64 -30.11 -3.35
C ASP A 65 2.42 -30.89 -2.83
N GLU A 66 2.54 -31.55 -1.68
CA GLU A 66 1.45 -32.27 -1.02
C GLU A 66 0.32 -31.33 -0.56
N GLU A 67 0.66 -30.17 0.04
CA GLU A 67 -0.31 -29.16 0.47
C GLU A 67 -1.02 -28.52 -0.74
N ILE A 68 -0.29 -28.28 -1.83
CA ILE A 68 -0.86 -27.78 -3.09
C ILE A 68 -1.85 -28.80 -3.66
N MET A 69 -1.47 -30.07 -3.73
CA MET A 69 -2.32 -31.14 -4.24
C MET A 69 -3.54 -31.39 -3.36
N ALA A 70 -3.42 -31.26 -2.04
CA ALA A 70 -4.54 -31.33 -1.11
C ALA A 70 -5.54 -30.17 -1.33
N ALA A 71 -5.06 -28.95 -1.54
CA ALA A 71 -5.90 -27.79 -1.83
C ALA A 71 -6.63 -27.92 -3.18
N ILE A 72 -5.94 -28.42 -4.22
CA ILE A 72 -6.55 -28.68 -5.54
C ILE A 72 -7.64 -29.74 -5.43
N ARG A 73 -7.42 -30.81 -4.65
CA ARG A 73 -8.43 -31.86 -4.43
C ARG A 73 -9.66 -31.32 -3.71
N LYS A 74 -9.49 -30.46 -2.70
CA LYS A 74 -10.60 -29.83 -1.96
C LYS A 74 -11.49 -28.93 -2.85
N GLY A 75 -10.93 -28.26 -3.85
CA GLY A 75 -11.68 -27.43 -4.79
C GLY A 75 -12.37 -28.21 -5.92
N ARG A 76 -12.14 -29.53 -6.04
CA ARG A 76 -12.74 -30.41 -7.04
C ARG A 76 -13.88 -31.29 -6.51
N THR A 77 -14.05 -31.34 -5.18
CA THR A 77 -15.21 -31.90 -4.46
C THR A 77 -16.17 -30.80 -4.09
#